data_AF-A0A7Z9GDH1-F1
#
_entry.id   AF-A0A7Z9GDH1-F1
#
_cell.length_a   1.000
_cell.length_b   1.000
_cell.length_c   1.000
_cell.angle_alpha   90.00
_cell.angle_beta   90.00
_cell.angle_gamma   90.00
#
_symmetry.space_group_name_H-M   'P 1'
#
loop_
_entity.id
_entity.type
_entity.pdbx_description
1 polymer ?
#
loop_
_entity_poly.entity_id
_entity_poly.type
_entity_poly.pdbx_seq_one_letter_code
_entity_poly.pdbx_strand_id
1 'polypeptide(L)' 'MEDEFVIEDRVIGKYRGDQPGKLFLCVAGIHGNERTGIIALQRVFASLEEHKPSFAGRMIAV' A
#
# COMPACT_ATOMS: atom_id res chain seq x y z
N MET A 1 11.72 -18.01 -27.60
CA MET A 1 12.12 -17.67 -26.23
C MET A 1 10.83 -17.32 -25.53
N GLU A 2 10.41 -18.13 -24.57
CA GLU A 2 9.28 -17.78 -23.71
C GLU A 2 9.75 -16.63 -22.82
N ASP A 3 9.06 -15.49 -22.88
CA ASP A 3 9.32 -14.39 -21.96
C ASP A 3 8.93 -14.84 -20.55
N GLU A 4 9.93 -15.02 -19.70
CA GLU A 4 9.75 -15.30 -18.27
C GLU A 4 9.24 -14.02 -17.60
N PHE A 5 7.96 -13.98 -17.24
CA PHE A 5 7.38 -12.84 -16.54
C PHE A 5 7.93 -12.78 -15.11
N VAL A 6 8.80 -11.80 -14.84
CA VAL A 6 9.22 -11.47 -13.48
C VAL A 6 8.04 -10.83 -12.75
N ILE A 7 7.50 -11.51 -11.73
CA ILE A 7 6.49 -10.92 -10.84
C ILE A 7 7.21 -10.10 -9.78
N GLU A 8 7.26 -8.79 -9.99
CA GLU A 8 7.71 -7.84 -8.97
C GLU A 8 6.68 -7.75 -7.83
N ASP A 9 7.16 -7.60 -6.59
CA ASP A 9 6.29 -7.32 -5.44
C ASP A 9 5.64 -5.94 -5.64
N ARG A 10 4.31 -5.94 -5.83
CA ARG A 10 3.51 -4.72 -6.03
C ARG A 10 3.03 -4.11 -4.72
N VAL A 11 3.37 -4.69 -3.57
CA VAL A 11 2.96 -4.12 -2.28
C VAL A 11 3.67 -2.78 -2.06
N ILE A 12 2.88 -1.71 -2.04
CA ILE A 12 3.35 -0.35 -1.72
C ILE A 12 3.50 -0.18 -0.20
N GLY A 13 2.62 -0.80 0.59
CA GLY A 13 2.69 -0.71 2.04
C GLY A 13 1.66 -1.56 2.78
N LYS A 14 1.94 -1.84 4.05
CA LYS A 14 1.07 -2.55 4.99
C LYS A 14 1.11 -1.84 6.33
N TYR A 15 -0.06 -1.57 6.91
CA TYR A 15 -0.17 -0.99 8.25
C TYR A 15 -1.26 -1.73 9.02
N ARG A 16 -0.95 -2.20 10.23
CA ARG A 16 -1.89 -2.91 11.10
C ARG A 16 -2.11 -2.07 12.34
N GLY A 17 -3.36 -1.72 12.58
CA GLY A 17 -3.75 -1.02 13.78
C GLY A 17 -3.82 -1.93 15.01
N ASP A 18 -3.99 -1.30 16.16
CA ASP A 18 -4.06 -1.91 17.49
C ASP A 18 -5.47 -2.41 17.84
N GLN A 19 -6.50 -1.96 17.13
CA GLN A 19 -7.89 -2.34 17.36
C GLN A 19 -8.41 -3.26 16.24
N PRO A 20 -9.34 -4.20 16.53
CA PRO A 20 -9.99 -5.00 15.50
C PRO A 20 -10.81 -4.10 14.56
N GLY A 21 -10.85 -4.44 13.27
CA GLY A 21 -11.54 -3.63 12.27
C GLY A 21 -11.43 -4.18 10.87
N LYS A 22 -11.96 -3.42 9.90
CA LYS A 22 -12.04 -3.82 8.49
C LYS A 22 -10.67 -3.71 7.80
N LEU A 23 -10.56 -4.35 6.63
CA LEU A 23 -9.46 -4.13 5.70
C LEU A 23 -9.75 -2.88 4.85
N PHE A 24 -8.80 -1.95 4.82
CA PHE A 24 -8.76 -0.86 3.87
C PHE A 24 -7.74 -1.19 2.77
N LEU A 25 -8.23 -1.52 1.58
CA LEU A 25 -7.39 -1.82 0.42
C LEU A 25 -7.26 -0.56 -0.45
N CYS A 26 -6.03 -0.13 -0.69
CA CYS A 26 -5.70 0.92 -1.64
C CYS A 26 -5.06 0.31 -2.88
N VAL A 27 -5.46 0.81 -4.04
CA VAL A 27 -4.87 0.42 -5.33
C VAL A 27 -4.41 1.68 -6.03
N ALA A 28 -3.17 1.69 -6.52
CA ALA A 28 -2.62 2.81 -7.29
C ALA A 28 -1.82 2.33 -8.51
N GLY A 29 -1.59 3.23 -9.47
CA GLY A 29 -0.81 2.91 -10.67
C GLY A 29 -1.44 1.85 -11.56
N ILE A 30 -2.78 1.78 -11.60
CA ILE A 30 -3.53 0.85 -12.48
C ILE A 30 -3.13 1.07 -13.93
N HIS A 31 -3.00 2.34 -14.35
CA HIS A 31 -2.27 2.68 -15.55
C HIS A 31 -0.79 2.93 -15.19
N GLY A 32 0.14 2.37 -15.98
CA GLY A 32 1.57 2.39 -15.64
C GLY A 32 2.23 3.77 -15.59
N ASN A 33 1.58 4.80 -16.14
CA ASN A 33 2.04 6.19 -16.08
C ASN A 33 1.44 6.99 -14.89
N GLU A 34 0.48 6.44 -14.14
CA GLU A 34 -0.20 7.13 -13.03
C GLU A 34 0.54 7.00 -11.69
N ARG A 35 1.78 7.50 -11.65
CA ARG A 35 2.68 7.33 -10.48
C ARG A 35 2.27 8.13 -9.25
N THR A 36 1.45 9.17 -9.40
CA THR A 36 1.08 10.08 -8.30
C THR A 36 0.41 9.35 -7.14
N GLY A 37 -0.46 8.37 -7.43
CA GLY A 37 -1.12 7.56 -6.40
C GLY A 37 -0.13 6.69 -5.60
N ILE A 38 0.88 6.13 -6.28
CA ILE A 38 1.93 5.32 -5.64
C ILE A 38 2.73 6.20 -4.67
N ILE A 39 3.18 7.37 -5.13
CA ILE A 39 3.97 8.32 -4.33
C ILE A 39 3.15 8.82 -3.13
N ALA A 40 1.86 9.10 -3.32
CA ALA A 40 0.97 9.51 -2.23
C ALA A 40 0.84 8.41 -1.17
N LEU A 41 0.62 7.16 -1.57
CA LEU A 41 0.53 6.03 -0.64
C LEU A 41 1.84 5.81 0.12
N GLN A 42 2.99 5.89 -0.55
CA GLN A 42 4.30 5.82 0.13
C GLN A 42 4.42 6.85 1.26
N ARG A 43 4.00 8.10 1.01
CA ARG A 43 3.99 9.16 2.03
C ARG A 43 3.00 8.88 3.17
N VAL A 44 1.82 8.33 2.85
CA VAL A 44 0.84 7.93 3.86
C VAL A 44 1.42 6.83 4.76
N PHE A 45 2.02 5.78 4.21
CA PHE A 45 2.62 4.72 5.03
C PHE A 45 3.81 5.21 5.86
N ALA A 46 4.64 6.10 5.32
CA ALA A 46 5.70 6.75 6.10
C ALA A 46 5.13 7.52 7.30
N SER A 47 4.06 8.29 7.11
CA SER A 47 3.39 9.02 8.18
C SER A 47 2.73 8.10 9.21
N LEU A 48 2.08 7.01 8.76
CA LEU A 48 1.49 6.01 9.64
C LEU A 48 2.53 5.32 10.53
N GLU A 49 3.70 4.99 9.98
CA GLU A 49 4.79 4.39 10.76
C GLU A 49 5.43 5.39 11.72
N GLU A 50 5.59 6.65 11.32
CA GLU A 50 6.16 7.71 12.17
C GLU A 50 5.26 8.03 13.37
N HIS A 51 3.96 8.21 13.13
CA HIS A 51 3.04 8.72 14.14
C HIS A 51 2.29 7.63 14.90
N LYS A 52 2.25 6.40 14.36
CA LYS A 52 1.56 5.23 14.91
C LYS A 52 0.18 5.56 15.49
N PRO A 53 -0.70 6.23 14.73
CA PRO A 53 -2.02 6.59 15.24
C PRO A 53 -2.82 5.32 15.55
N SER A 54 -3.72 5.41 16.54
CA SER A 54 -4.69 4.35 16.77
C SER A 54 -5.51 4.12 15.50
N PHE A 55 -5.67 2.86 15.13
CA PHE A 55 -6.29 2.47 13.88
C PHE A 55 -7.07 1.17 14.09
N ALA A 56 -8.31 1.14 13.62
CA ALA A 56 -9.14 -0.05 13.68
C ALA A 56 -8.98 -0.86 12.39
N GLY A 57 -8.33 -2.02 12.49
CA GLY A 57 -8.18 -2.96 11.38
C GLY A 57 -6.81 -2.88 10.70
N ARG A 58 -6.81 -3.01 9.38
CA ARG A 58 -5.57 -3.08 8.58
C ARG A 58 -5.71 -2.28 7.30
N MET A 59 -4.64 -1.62 6.90
CA MET A 59 -4.49 -1.00 5.59
C MET A 59 -3.43 -1.75 4.77
N ILE A 60 -3.73 -2.02 3.50
CA ILE A 60 -2.80 -2.61 2.54
C ILE A 60 -2.88 -1.77 1.27
N ALA A 61 -1.74 -1.44 0.67
CA ALA A 61 -1.67 -0.80 -0.63
C ALA A 61 -0.91 -1.66 -1.64
N VAL A 62 -1.44 -1.70 -2.85
CA VAL A 62 -0.88 -2.39 -4.03
C VAL A 62 -0.90 -1.50 -5.27
#